data_AF-B6AC24-F1
#
_entry.id   AF-B6AC24-F1
#
_cell.length_a   1.000
_cell.length_b   1.000
_cell.length_c   1.000
_cell.angle_alpha   90.00
_cell.angle_beta   90.00
_cell.angle_gamma   90.00
#
_symmetry.space_group_name_H-M   'P 1'
#
loop_
_entity.id
_entity.type
_entity.pdbx_description
1 polymer ?
#
loop_
_entity_poly.entity_id
_entity_poly.type
_entity_poly.pdbx_seq_one_letter_code
_entity_poly.pdbx_strand_id
1 'polypeptide(L)'
;MARDLDKAEIMEPLLGIFTEIVYALTKLTNEMANSRSLSKEEIALSAENVTKEMTRYIDLLSKAQSVLPESSLSKVEIPASLLRHINQYKSPNTWLSQLFDLLETENNKARGEALAMNSLYEALTKRLDSKKELQLEDIIFGNEYIEEIQNSEVSGPILQ
;
A
#
# COMPACT_ATOMS: atom_id res chain seq x y z
N MET A 1 -12.48 10.63 14.15
CA MET A 1 -13.92 10.90 13.98
C MET A 1 -14.18 12.11 13.08
N ALA A 2 -13.78 13.35 13.39
CA ALA A 2 -14.02 14.48 12.46
C ALA A 2 -13.13 14.45 11.19
N ARG A 3 -11.87 13.98 11.27
CA ARG A 3 -10.94 13.89 10.11
C ARG A 3 -11.23 12.76 9.13
N ASP A 4 -12.04 11.79 9.51
CA ASP A 4 -12.33 10.60 8.70
C ASP A 4 -13.50 10.86 7.73
N LEU A 5 -14.43 11.75 8.11
CA LEU A 5 -15.51 12.24 7.22
C LEU A 5 -14.92 13.02 6.03
N ASP A 6 -13.97 13.94 6.25
CA ASP A 6 -13.34 14.74 5.20
C ASP A 6 -12.67 13.89 4.10
N LYS A 7 -12.21 12.68 4.42
CA LYS A 7 -11.55 11.78 3.45
C LYS A 7 -12.56 10.99 2.62
N ALA A 8 -13.64 10.51 3.23
CA ALA A 8 -14.70 9.79 2.54
C ALA A 8 -15.46 10.70 1.57
N GLU A 9 -15.72 11.96 1.97
CA GLU A 9 -16.41 12.97 1.16
C GLU A 9 -15.65 13.34 -0.13
N ILE A 10 -14.33 13.14 -0.18
CA ILE A 10 -13.51 13.43 -1.38
C ILE A 10 -13.21 12.15 -2.19
N MET A 11 -13.06 11.00 -1.53
CA MET A 11 -12.81 9.71 -2.18
C MET A 11 -13.96 9.27 -3.09
N GLU A 12 -15.21 9.41 -2.65
CA GLU A 12 -16.37 8.98 -3.44
C GLU A 12 -16.50 9.77 -4.76
N PRO A 13 -16.43 11.12 -4.77
CA PRO A 13 -16.40 11.90 -6.01
C PRO A 13 -15.23 11.54 -6.94
N LEU A 14 -14.02 11.34 -6.39
CA LEU A 14 -12.85 10.97 -7.20
C LEU A 14 -13.00 9.58 -7.83
N LEU A 15 -13.55 8.61 -7.10
CA LEU A 15 -13.82 7.26 -7.60
C LEU A 15 -14.87 7.30 -8.74
N GLY A 16 -15.90 8.12 -8.58
CA GLY A 16 -16.91 8.37 -9.61
C GLY A 16 -16.28 8.96 -10.88
N ILE A 17 -15.47 10.02 -10.74
CA ILE A 17 -14.77 10.65 -11.86
C ILE A 17 -13.80 9.66 -12.53
N PHE A 18 -13.05 8.87 -11.75
CA PHE A 18 -12.16 7.84 -12.29
C PHE A 18 -12.90 6.79 -13.12
N THR A 19 -14.06 6.34 -12.64
CA THR A 19 -14.90 5.39 -13.38
C THR A 19 -15.36 5.98 -14.72
N GLU A 20 -15.78 7.25 -14.72
CA GLU A 20 -16.17 7.96 -15.95
C GLU A 20 -15.00 8.13 -16.93
N ILE A 21 -13.79 8.41 -16.43
CA ILE A 21 -12.56 8.50 -17.23
C ILE A 21 -12.28 7.17 -17.93
N VAL A 22 -12.31 6.04 -17.20
CA VAL A 22 -12.08 4.71 -17.76
C VAL A 22 -13.13 4.35 -18.81
N TYR A 23 -14.40 4.69 -18.56
CA TYR A 23 -15.48 4.47 -19.50
C TYR A 23 -15.28 5.28 -20.79
N ALA A 24 -14.96 6.58 -20.68
CA ALA A 24 -14.68 7.44 -21.83
C ALA A 24 -13.49 6.92 -22.66
N LEU A 25 -12.39 6.51 -22.00
CA LEU A 25 -11.24 5.88 -22.65
C LEU A 25 -11.59 4.60 -23.41
N THR A 26 -12.41 3.73 -22.79
CA THR A 26 -12.85 2.48 -23.41
C THR A 26 -13.69 2.76 -24.65
N LYS A 27 -14.63 3.71 -24.57
CA LYS A 27 -15.47 4.11 -25.69
C LYS A 27 -14.66 4.71 -26.83
N LEU A 28 -13.71 5.60 -26.51
CA LEU A 28 -12.81 6.21 -27.49
C LEU A 28 -11.93 5.16 -28.18
N THR A 29 -11.42 4.18 -27.42
CA THR A 29 -10.63 3.06 -27.96
C THR A 29 -11.43 2.20 -28.92
N ASN A 30 -12.69 1.88 -28.57
CA ASN A 30 -13.58 1.10 -29.43
C ASN A 30 -13.95 1.85 -30.71
N GLU A 31 -14.24 3.14 -30.61
CA GLU A 31 -14.56 3.99 -31.78
C GLU A 31 -13.36 4.06 -32.74
N MET A 32 -12.15 4.27 -32.20
CA MET A 32 -10.91 4.27 -33.00
C MET A 32 -10.61 2.90 -33.61
N ALA A 33 -10.85 1.80 -32.89
CA ALA A 33 -10.64 0.45 -33.42
C ALA A 33 -11.60 0.12 -34.57
N ASN A 34 -12.88 0.48 -34.42
CA ASN A 34 -13.94 0.21 -35.38
C ASN A 34 -13.89 1.12 -36.61
N SER A 35 -13.25 2.29 -36.51
CA SER A 35 -13.10 3.22 -37.64
C SER A 35 -12.29 2.68 -38.83
N ARG A 36 -11.52 1.60 -38.64
CA ARG A 36 -10.68 0.98 -39.67
C ARG A 36 -11.45 0.25 -40.78
N SER A 37 -12.75 0.00 -40.60
CA SER A 37 -13.60 -0.73 -41.56
C SER A 37 -14.81 0.06 -42.04
N LEU A 38 -14.84 1.38 -41.83
CA LEU A 38 -15.99 2.23 -42.10
C LEU A 38 -15.99 2.82 -43.53
N SER A 39 -17.19 3.04 -44.06
CA SER A 39 -17.43 3.81 -45.30
C SER A 39 -17.16 5.31 -45.10
N LYS A 40 -17.14 6.11 -46.18
CA LYS A 40 -16.78 7.55 -46.10
C LYS A 40 -17.72 8.36 -45.21
N GLU A 41 -19.02 8.09 -45.26
CA GLU A 41 -20.02 8.75 -44.42
C GLU A 41 -19.89 8.34 -42.94
N GLU A 42 -19.56 7.06 -42.69
CA GLU A 42 -19.34 6.54 -41.34
C GLU A 42 -18.02 7.04 -40.74
N ILE A 43 -16.99 7.28 -41.55
CA ILE A 43 -15.73 7.90 -41.13
C ILE A 43 -15.96 9.33 -40.62
N ALA A 44 -16.78 10.12 -41.31
CA ALA A 44 -17.10 11.49 -40.89
C ALA A 44 -17.83 11.51 -39.54
N LEU A 45 -18.82 10.63 -39.37
CA LEU A 45 -19.58 10.49 -38.13
C LEU A 45 -18.72 9.95 -36.97
N SER A 46 -17.81 9.01 -37.26
CA SER A 46 -16.87 8.45 -36.29
C SER A 46 -15.84 9.50 -35.85
N ALA A 47 -15.33 10.34 -36.76
CA ALA A 47 -14.42 11.42 -36.41
C ALA A 47 -15.06 12.47 -35.49
N GLU A 48 -16.33 12.81 -35.73
CA GLU A 48 -17.11 13.69 -34.85
C GLU A 48 -17.30 13.06 -33.45
N ASN A 49 -17.65 11.77 -33.40
CA ASN A 49 -17.79 11.01 -32.16
C ASN A 49 -16.46 10.94 -31.37
N VAL A 50 -15.34 10.63 -32.04
CA VAL A 50 -14.01 10.62 -31.41
C VAL A 50 -13.67 11.98 -30.82
N THR A 51 -13.90 13.06 -31.57
CA THR A 51 -13.61 14.43 -31.11
C THR A 51 -14.45 14.79 -29.88
N LYS A 52 -15.73 14.42 -29.89
CA LYS A 52 -16.65 14.64 -28.75
C LYS A 52 -16.22 13.85 -27.51
N GLU A 53 -15.91 12.56 -27.66
CA GLU A 53 -15.48 11.72 -26.54
C GLU A 53 -14.09 12.13 -26.01
N MET A 54 -13.19 12.59 -26.89
CA MET A 54 -11.89 13.14 -26.48
C MET A 54 -12.04 14.43 -25.67
N THR A 55 -12.94 15.32 -26.10
CA THR A 55 -13.26 16.55 -25.35
C THR A 55 -13.83 16.21 -23.98
N ARG A 56 -14.77 15.27 -23.92
CA ARG A 56 -15.33 14.77 -22.66
C ARG A 56 -14.26 14.17 -21.75
N TYR A 57 -13.33 13.39 -22.31
CA TYR A 57 -12.23 12.81 -21.55
C TYR A 57 -11.32 13.90 -20.93
N ILE A 58 -10.97 14.93 -21.71
CA ILE A 58 -10.18 16.07 -21.21
C ILE A 58 -10.93 16.81 -20.09
N ASP A 59 -12.22 17.09 -20.27
CA ASP A 59 -13.04 17.74 -19.23
C ASP A 59 -13.10 16.92 -17.94
N LEU A 60 -13.20 15.59 -18.05
CA LEU A 60 -13.17 14.69 -16.89
C LEU A 60 -11.82 14.72 -16.17
N LEU A 61 -10.70 14.79 -16.90
CA LEU A 61 -9.37 14.95 -16.31
C LEU A 61 -9.24 16.30 -15.59
N SER A 62 -9.71 17.39 -16.20
CA SER A 62 -9.71 18.71 -15.57
C SER A 62 -10.61 18.75 -14.31
N LYS A 63 -11.76 18.06 -14.35
CA LYS A 63 -12.65 17.90 -13.19
C LYS A 63 -12.01 17.05 -12.08
N ALA A 64 -11.28 15.99 -12.44
CA ALA A 64 -10.52 15.21 -11.46
C ALA A 64 -9.48 16.08 -10.76
N GLN A 65 -8.77 16.93 -11.51
CA GLN A 65 -7.81 17.89 -10.95
C GLN A 65 -8.46 18.95 -10.06
N SER A 66 -9.67 19.42 -10.36
CA SER A 66 -10.33 20.43 -9.52
C SER A 66 -10.93 19.86 -8.23
N VAL A 67 -11.27 18.56 -8.21
CA VAL A 67 -11.68 17.85 -6.98
C VAL A 67 -10.48 17.54 -6.08
N LEU A 68 -9.27 17.43 -6.64
CA LEU A 68 -8.05 17.37 -5.86
C LEU A 68 -7.77 18.77 -5.28
N PRO A 69 -7.93 19.01 -3.96
CA PRO A 69 -7.73 20.32 -3.38
C PRO A 69 -6.26 20.73 -3.50
N GLU A 70 -6.00 22.01 -3.80
CA GLU A 70 -4.64 22.56 -4.02
C GLU A 70 -3.68 22.40 -2.83
N SER A 71 -4.12 21.97 -1.63
CA SER A 71 -3.24 21.94 -0.46
C SER A 71 -3.57 21.00 0.72
N SER A 72 -4.59 20.14 0.66
CA SER A 72 -4.96 19.31 1.84
C SER A 72 -4.96 17.79 1.65
N LEU A 73 -5.16 17.26 0.42
CA LEU A 73 -4.96 15.82 0.14
C LEU A 73 -3.47 15.46 0.01
N SER A 74 -2.58 16.45 -0.12
CA SER A 74 -1.12 16.29 0.00
C SER A 74 -0.67 15.74 1.37
N LYS A 75 -1.57 15.64 2.36
CA LYS A 75 -1.27 15.03 3.66
C LYS A 75 -1.39 13.51 3.68
N VAL A 76 -2.01 12.88 2.67
CA VAL A 76 -1.94 11.43 2.52
C VAL A 76 -0.73 11.14 1.65
N GLU A 77 0.43 11.04 2.29
CA GLU A 77 1.64 10.59 1.62
C GLU A 77 1.41 9.16 1.14
N ILE A 78 1.33 8.99 -0.19
CA ILE A 78 1.31 7.66 -0.79
C ILE A 78 2.75 7.15 -0.77
N PRO A 79 3.05 6.03 -0.09
CA PRO A 79 4.40 5.51 -0.03
C PRO A 79 4.95 5.23 -1.43
N ALA A 80 6.18 5.68 -1.72
CA ALA A 80 6.82 5.41 -3.01
C ALA A 80 6.95 3.91 -3.32
N SER A 81 7.07 3.08 -2.27
CA SER A 81 7.07 1.62 -2.38
C SER A 81 5.73 1.05 -2.86
N LEU A 82 4.61 1.64 -2.43
CA LEU A 82 3.27 1.28 -2.92
C LEU A 82 3.10 1.69 -4.39
N LEU A 83 3.54 2.91 -4.77
CA LEU A 83 3.52 3.34 -6.17
C LEU A 83 4.35 2.42 -7.07
N ARG A 84 5.55 2.02 -6.61
CA ARG A 84 6.39 1.05 -7.32
C ARG A 84 5.69 -0.30 -7.48
N HIS A 85 4.94 -0.76 -6.47
CA HIS A 85 4.20 -2.02 -6.51
C HIS A 85 3.06 -1.98 -7.53
N ILE A 86 2.32 -0.87 -7.58
CA ILE A 86 1.27 -0.63 -8.59
C ILE A 86 1.87 -0.56 -9.99
N ASN A 87 3.00 0.12 -10.17
CA ASN A 87 3.71 0.20 -11.46
C ASN A 87 4.24 -1.16 -11.95
N GLN A 88 4.36 -2.14 -11.06
CA GLN A 88 4.68 -3.53 -11.39
C GLN A 88 3.42 -4.38 -11.66
N TYR A 89 2.25 -3.77 -11.80
CA TYR A 89 0.95 -4.42 -11.98
C TYR A 89 0.55 -5.34 -10.81
N LYS A 90 1.06 -5.09 -9.61
CA LYS A 90 0.71 -5.86 -8.40
C LYS A 90 -0.38 -5.16 -7.60
N SER A 91 -1.20 -5.95 -6.91
CA SER A 91 -2.31 -5.44 -6.10
C SER A 91 -1.82 -4.64 -4.88
N PRO A 92 -2.39 -3.45 -4.60
CA PRO A 92 -2.14 -2.71 -3.35
C PRO A 92 -2.39 -3.54 -2.09
N ASN A 93 -3.32 -4.50 -2.14
CA ASN A 93 -3.66 -5.34 -0.99
C ASN A 93 -2.52 -6.31 -0.64
N THR A 94 -1.77 -6.80 -1.63
CA THR A 94 -0.62 -7.65 -1.35
C THR A 94 0.53 -6.86 -0.75
N TRP A 95 0.69 -5.59 -1.13
CA TRP A 95 1.64 -4.68 -0.48
C TRP A 95 1.24 -4.39 0.97
N LEU A 96 -0.05 -4.16 1.25
CA LEU A 96 -0.56 -3.97 2.62
C LEU A 96 -0.33 -5.21 3.49
N SER A 97 -0.58 -6.41 2.96
CA SER A 97 -0.31 -7.66 3.67
C SER A 97 1.17 -7.76 4.05
N GLN A 98 2.07 -7.53 3.10
CA GLN A 98 3.53 -7.56 3.35
C GLN A 98 3.96 -6.54 4.41
N LEU A 99 3.32 -5.37 4.46
CA LEU A 99 3.59 -4.37 5.49
C LEU A 99 3.13 -4.85 6.87
N PHE A 100 1.97 -5.49 6.98
CA PHE A 100 1.48 -6.02 8.25
C PHE A 100 2.37 -7.15 8.78
N ASP A 101 2.80 -8.07 7.91
CA ASP A 101 3.70 -9.16 8.29
C ASP A 101 5.06 -8.61 8.80
N LEU A 102 5.58 -7.57 8.15
CA LEU A 102 6.79 -6.88 8.59
C LEU A 102 6.61 -6.21 9.97
N LEU A 103 5.49 -5.52 10.17
CA LEU A 103 5.18 -4.85 11.45
C LEU A 103 5.02 -5.86 12.59
N GLU A 104 4.39 -7.00 12.33
CA GLU A 104 4.28 -8.08 13.31
C GLU A 104 5.65 -8.64 13.67
N THR A 105 6.51 -8.86 12.66
CA THR A 105 7.87 -9.35 12.85
C THR A 105 8.70 -8.39 13.70
N GLU A 106 8.71 -7.10 13.38
CA GLU A 106 9.46 -6.09 14.13
C GLU A 106 8.90 -5.90 15.55
N ASN A 107 7.58 -6.00 15.74
CA ASN A 107 6.97 -5.93 17.07
C ASN A 107 7.37 -7.13 17.94
N ASN A 108 7.35 -8.34 17.38
CA ASN A 108 7.79 -9.55 18.09
C ASN A 108 9.27 -9.46 18.50
N LYS A 109 10.11 -8.93 17.61
CA LYS A 109 11.52 -8.67 17.89
C LYS A 109 11.70 -7.64 19.00
N ALA A 110 11.04 -6.49 18.91
CA ALA A 110 11.11 -5.44 19.94
C ALA A 110 10.65 -5.94 21.31
N ARG A 111 9.60 -6.78 21.34
CA ARG A 111 9.14 -7.45 22.57
C ARG A 111 10.20 -8.38 23.14
N GLY A 112 10.85 -9.19 22.30
CA GLY A 112 11.95 -10.07 22.72
C GLY A 112 13.14 -9.28 23.29
N GLU A 113 13.52 -8.18 22.64
CA GLU A 113 14.57 -7.27 23.11
C GLU A 113 14.23 -6.63 24.46
N ALA A 114 12.99 -6.18 24.64
CA ALA A 114 12.53 -5.60 25.90
C ALA A 114 12.56 -6.64 27.05
N LEU A 115 12.15 -7.87 26.78
CA LEU A 115 12.21 -8.96 27.76
C LEU A 115 13.66 -9.29 28.15
N ALA A 116 14.56 -9.40 27.17
CA ALA A 116 15.98 -9.64 27.43
C ALA A 116 16.60 -8.51 28.27
N MET A 117 16.25 -7.25 27.97
CA MET A 117 16.70 -6.09 28.75
C MET A 117 16.15 -6.13 30.19
N ASN A 118 14.88 -6.52 30.38
CA ASN A 118 14.31 -6.66 31.71
C ASN A 118 15.00 -7.77 32.52
N SER A 119 15.24 -8.94 31.92
CA SER A 119 15.99 -10.04 32.55
C SER A 119 17.39 -9.59 32.97
N LEU A 120 18.08 -8.85 32.09
CA LEU A 120 19.41 -8.31 32.39
C LEU A 120 19.36 -7.28 33.54
N TYR A 121 18.35 -6.41 33.55
CA TYR A 121 18.13 -5.46 34.64
C TYR A 121 17.88 -6.16 35.99
N GLU A 122 17.03 -7.18 36.02
CA GLU A 122 16.76 -7.97 37.23
C GLU A 122 18.01 -8.68 37.73
N ALA A 123 18.78 -9.29 36.83
CA ALA A 123 20.00 -10.00 37.18
C ALA A 123 21.09 -9.04 37.73
N LEU A 124 21.25 -7.86 37.11
CA LEU A 124 22.12 -6.80 37.63
C LEU A 124 21.67 -6.29 38.99
N THR A 125 20.36 -6.11 39.20
CA THR A 125 19.81 -5.63 40.48
C THR A 125 20.04 -6.66 41.59
N LYS A 126 19.69 -7.94 41.36
CA LYS A 126 19.99 -9.05 42.28
C LYS A 126 21.48 -9.14 42.59
N ARG A 127 22.34 -8.88 41.61
CA ARG A 127 23.80 -8.86 41.77
C ARG A 127 24.26 -7.70 42.65
N LEU A 128 23.76 -6.48 42.42
CA LEU A 128 24.09 -5.32 43.25
C LEU A 128 23.70 -5.54 44.71
N ASP A 129 22.53 -6.14 44.94
CA ASP A 129 22.05 -6.48 46.28
C ASP A 129 22.90 -7.60 46.95
N SER A 130 23.51 -8.50 46.15
CA SER A 130 24.26 -9.66 46.66
C SER A 130 25.80 -9.55 46.58
N LYS A 131 26.36 -8.48 45.98
CA LYS A 131 27.81 -8.23 45.78
C LYS A 131 28.59 -9.35 45.07
N LYS A 132 27.94 -10.23 44.29
CA LYS A 132 28.56 -11.35 43.55
C LYS A 132 28.87 -10.99 42.09
N GLU A 133 29.48 -11.90 41.32
CA GLU A 133 29.66 -11.75 39.86
C GLU A 133 28.47 -12.33 39.06
N LEU A 134 28.08 -11.71 37.93
CA LEU A 134 27.02 -12.21 37.03
C LEU A 134 27.58 -13.34 36.19
N GLN A 135 26.84 -14.45 36.10
CA GLN A 135 27.10 -15.49 35.11
C GLN A 135 26.10 -15.40 33.97
N LEU A 136 26.47 -15.91 32.79
CA LEU A 136 25.62 -15.83 31.59
C LEU A 136 24.28 -16.57 31.79
N GLU A 137 24.29 -17.60 32.65
CA GLU A 137 23.15 -18.43 33.02
C GLU A 137 22.07 -17.65 33.80
N ASP A 138 22.44 -16.53 34.43
CA ASP A 138 21.52 -15.64 35.12
C ASP A 138 20.72 -14.75 34.14
N ILE A 139 21.14 -14.68 32.88
CA ILE A 139 20.47 -13.95 31.80
C ILE A 139 19.68 -14.96 30.96
N ILE A 140 18.40 -15.12 31.29
CA ILE A 140 17.50 -15.97 30.50
C ILE A 140 17.14 -15.22 29.21
N PHE A 141 17.77 -15.61 28.10
CA PHE A 141 17.25 -15.33 26.77
C PHE A 141 16.01 -16.19 26.58
N GLY A 142 14.86 -15.58 26.31
CA GLY A 142 13.59 -16.29 26.14
C GLY A 142 13.65 -17.33 25.03
N ASN A 143 14.00 -18.57 25.38
CA ASN A 143 14.07 -19.71 24.47
C ASN A 143 12.73 -20.45 24.33
N GLU A 144 11.70 -20.08 25.10
CA GLU A 144 10.39 -20.76 25.05
C GLU A 144 9.61 -20.54 23.74
N TYR A 145 10.09 -19.69 22.83
CA TYR A 145 9.49 -19.50 21.50
C TYR A 145 10.36 -20.02 20.32
N ILE A 146 11.55 -20.58 20.57
CA ILE A 146 12.37 -21.13 19.47
C ILE A 146 11.80 -22.48 18.97
N GLU A 147 11.04 -23.21 19.79
CA GLU A 147 10.43 -24.49 19.38
C GLU A 147 9.27 -24.33 18.37
N GLU A 148 8.60 -23.16 18.30
CA GLU A 148 7.58 -22.93 17.27
C GLU A 148 8.17 -22.53 15.91
N ILE A 149 9.41 -22.00 15.86
CA ILE A 149 10.06 -21.61 14.59
C ILE A 149 10.75 -22.82 13.92
N GLN A 150 11.12 -23.86 14.68
CA GLN A 150 11.76 -25.05 14.11
C GLN A 150 10.78 -26.04 13.43
N ASN A 151 9.47 -25.91 13.66
CA ASN A 151 8.45 -26.81 13.08
C ASN A 151 7.69 -26.23 11.88
N SER A 152 7.94 -24.99 11.48
CA SER A 152 7.43 -24.47 10.21
C SER A 152 8.48 -24.70 9.11
N GLU A 153 8.32 -25.75 8.31
CA GLU A 153 8.98 -25.87 7.01
C GLU A 153 8.52 -24.71 6.11
N VAL A 154 9.19 -23.57 6.20
CA VAL A 154 9.06 -22.49 5.21
C VAL A 154 10.36 -22.44 4.43
N SER A 155 10.36 -23.14 3.30
CA SER A 155 11.29 -22.89 2.21
C SER A 155 11.15 -21.43 1.78
N GLY A 156 12.08 -20.58 2.21
CA GLY A 156 12.22 -19.21 1.72
C GLY A 156 12.89 -19.20 0.34
N PRO A 157 12.56 -18.25 -0.54
CA PRO A 157 13.17 -18.16 -1.86
C PRO A 157 14.65 -17.77 -1.74
N ILE A 158 15.50 -18.50 -2.46
CA ILE A 158 16.89 -18.12 -2.70
C ILE A 158 16.86 -16.91 -3.65
N LEU A 159 17.37 -15.78 -3.19
CA LEU A 159 17.60 -14.60 -4.04
C LEU A 159 18.84 -14.86 -4.90
N GLN A 160 18.63 -15.14 -6.19
CA GLN A 160 19.57 -14.91 -7.29
C GLN A 160 18.99 -13.86 -8.23
#